data_AF-A0A6N8AUI8-F1
#
_entry.id   AF-A0A6N8AUI8-F1
#
_cell.length_a   1.000
_cell.length_b   1.000
_cell.length_c   1.000
_cell.angle_alpha   90.00
_cell.angle_beta   90.00
_cell.angle_gamma   90.00
#
_symmetry.space_group_name_H-M   'P 1'
#
loop_
_entity.id
_entity.type
_entity.pdbx_description
1 polymer ?
#
loop_
_entity_poly.entity_id
_entity_poly.type
_entity_poly.pdbx_seq_one_letter_code
_entity_poly.pdbx_strand_id
1 'polypeptide(L)'
;MKGVQLYLVGPGQERRPVRRIATELADIKTMGIPIRSAPAAANTLIEVSTLADDQGNLARQVDCEGFRYKFTGSEIPWSLVVG
;
A
#
# COMPACT_ATOMS: atom_id res chain seq x y z
N MET A 1 8.97 2.45 -25.01
CA MET A 1 8.34 3.12 -23.86
C MET A 1 9.11 2.69 -22.63
N LYS A 2 9.74 3.60 -21.87
CA LYS A 2 10.34 3.24 -20.57
C LYS A 2 9.18 2.89 -19.62
N GLY A 3 9.24 1.72 -19.00
CA GLY A 3 8.22 1.28 -18.04
C GLY A 3 8.17 2.21 -16.83
N VAL A 4 6.99 2.38 -16.25
CA VAL A 4 6.78 3.12 -15.01
C VAL A 4 7.39 2.32 -13.85
N GLN A 5 8.33 2.91 -13.10
CA GLN A 5 8.95 2.23 -11.97
C GLN A 5 8.33 2.71 -10.65
N LEU A 6 7.84 1.76 -9.85
CA LEU A 6 7.30 2.04 -8.52
C LEU A 6 8.38 1.94 -7.46
N TYR A 7 8.27 2.80 -6.45
CA TYR A 7 9.14 2.77 -5.29
C TYR A 7 8.36 3.01 -4.00
N LEU A 8 8.78 2.34 -2.93
CA LEU A 8 8.41 2.72 -1.57
C LEU A 8 9.51 3.58 -0.97
N VAL A 9 9.13 4.75 -0.45
CA VAL A 9 10.02 5.67 0.27
C VAL A 9 9.75 5.59 1.77
N GLY A 10 10.78 5.23 2.53
CA GLY A 10 10.75 5.12 3.98
C GLY A 10 10.88 6.47 4.68
N PRO A 11 10.66 6.52 6.00
CA PRO A 11 10.77 7.75 6.79
C PRO A 11 12.18 8.36 6.78
N GLY A 12 13.22 7.54 6.57
CA GLY A 12 14.61 7.96 6.42
C GLY A 12 15.00 8.33 4.98
N GLN A 13 14.02 8.52 4.08
CA GLN A 13 14.23 8.73 2.64
C GLN A 13 14.82 7.52 1.90
N GLU A 14 14.81 6.32 2.51
CA GLU A 14 15.22 5.10 1.83
C GLU A 14 14.27 4.80 0.69
N ARG A 15 14.80 4.55 -0.52
CA ARG A 15 13.98 4.26 -1.70
C ARG A 15 14.15 2.81 -2.11
N ARG A 16 13.07 2.03 -2.02
CA ARG A 16 13.05 0.62 -2.42
C ARG A 16 12.26 0.44 -3.71
N PRO A 17 12.84 -0.10 -4.79
CA PRO A 17 12.08 -0.46 -5.98
C PRO A 17 11.11 -1.58 -5.63
N VAL A 18 9.89 -1.47 -6.14
CA VAL A 18 8.83 -2.46 -5.91
C VAL A 18 8.04 -2.72 -7.18
N ARG A 19 7.36 -3.87 -7.20
CA ARG A 19 6.39 -4.24 -8.22
C ARG A 19 5.10 -4.68 -7.57
N ARG A 20 3.97 -4.39 -8.22
CA ARG A 20 2.67 -4.91 -7.80
C ARG A 20 2.59 -6.38 -8.14
N ILE A 21 2.25 -7.20 -7.15
CA ILE A 21 2.15 -8.66 -7.30
C ILE A 21 0.73 -9.18 -7.14
N ALA A 22 -0.14 -8.44 -6.44
CA ALA A 22 -1.54 -8.79 -6.26
C ALA A 22 -2.38 -7.54 -6.05
N THR A 23 -3.65 -7.65 -6.42
CA THR A 23 -4.71 -6.70 -6.11
C THR A 23 -5.93 -7.50 -5.67
N GLU A 24 -6.52 -7.12 -4.54
CA GLU A 24 -7.71 -7.79 -3.99
C GLU A 24 -8.78 -6.74 -3.62
N LEU A 25 -10.05 -7.13 -3.67
CA LEU A 25 -11.13 -6.32 -3.14
C LEU A 25 -11.27 -6.59 -1.64
N ALA A 26 -11.12 -5.55 -0.82
CA ALA A 26 -11.29 -5.65 0.62
C ALA A 26 -12.34 -4.65 1.12
N ASP A 27 -13.12 -5.05 2.11
CA ASP A 27 -14.01 -4.13 2.83
C ASP A 27 -13.15 -3.21 3.69
N ILE A 28 -13.36 -1.91 3.54
CA ILE A 28 -12.60 -0.87 4.25
C ILE A 28 -12.66 -1.00 5.79
N LYS A 29 -13.73 -1.59 6.35
CA LYS A 29 -13.83 -1.91 7.79
C LYS A 29 -12.83 -2.98 8.21
N THR A 30 -12.64 -4.01 7.38
CA THR A 30 -11.74 -5.13 7.68
C THR A 30 -10.26 -4.75 7.60
N MET A 31 -9.96 -3.62 6.96
CA MET A 31 -8.60 -3.11 6.75
C MET A 31 -8.03 -2.37 7.98
N GLY A 32 -8.85 -2.01 8.97
CA GLY A 32 -8.39 -1.25 10.13
C GLY A 32 -7.90 0.17 9.81
N ILE A 33 -8.25 0.71 8.63
CA ILE A 33 -7.87 2.06 8.21
C ILE A 33 -8.72 3.08 8.97
N PRO A 34 -8.14 4.11 9.61
CA PRO A 34 -8.91 5.17 10.27
C PRO A 34 -9.68 6.00 9.23
N ILE A 35 -10.99 5.80 9.13
CA ILE A 35 -11.87 6.54 8.22
C ILE A 35 -12.53 7.68 9.00
N ARG A 36 -12.41 8.92 8.53
CA ARG A 36 -13.01 10.09 9.19
C ARG A 36 -14.55 10.09 9.18
N SER A 37 -15.18 9.22 8.39
CA SER A 37 -16.64 9.20 8.16
C SER A 37 -17.18 7.76 8.25
N ALA A 38 -17.23 7.22 9.46
CA ALA A 38 -17.66 5.84 9.75
C ALA A 38 -19.02 5.40 9.15
N PRO A 39 -20.06 6.25 9.01
CA PRO A 39 -21.34 5.81 8.45
C PRO A 39 -21.33 5.60 6.93
N ALA A 40 -20.43 6.27 6.20
CA ALA A 40 -20.37 6.22 4.72
C ALA A 40 -19.53 5.03 4.19
N ALA A 41 -18.82 4.33 5.08
CA ALA A 41 -17.86 3.29 4.74
C ALA A 41 -18.38 1.86 4.91
N ALA A 42 -19.63 1.67 5.34
CA ALA A 42 -20.21 0.34 5.45
C ALA A 42 -20.37 -0.29 4.05
N ASN A 43 -19.79 -1.47 3.83
CA ASN A 43 -19.83 -2.23 2.59
C ASN A 43 -19.10 -1.58 1.41
N THR A 44 -18.20 -0.63 1.67
CA THR A 44 -17.34 -0.08 0.62
C THR A 44 -16.17 -1.02 0.38
N LEU A 45 -16.18 -1.69 -0.76
CA LEU A 45 -15.05 -2.47 -1.25
C LEU A 45 -14.05 -1.53 -1.93
N ILE A 46 -12.78 -1.64 -1.54
CA ILE A 46 -11.67 -0.95 -2.19
C ILE A 46 -10.70 -1.95 -2.76
N GLU A 47 -10.01 -1.57 -3.82
CA GLU A 47 -8.86 -2.32 -4.32
C GLU A 47 -7.65 -2.10 -3.41
N VAL A 48 -7.07 -3.20 -2.95
CA VAL A 48 -5.91 -3.22 -2.06
C VAL A 48 -4.78 -3.89 -2.80
N SER A 49 -3.67 -3.18 -2.95
CA SER A 49 -2.48 -3.71 -3.61
C SER A 49 -1.51 -4.34 -2.61
N THR A 50 -0.91 -5.44 -3.03
CA THR A 50 0.32 -5.99 -2.42
C THR A 50 1.48 -5.78 -3.37
N LEU A 51 2.56 -5.22 -2.84
CA LEU A 51 3.81 -4.96 -3.55
C LEU A 51 4.90 -5.89 -3.03
N ALA A 52 5.90 -6.18 -3.87
CA ALA A 52 7.11 -6.87 -3.48
C ALA A 52 8.34 -6.07 -3.94
N ASP A 53 9.37 -6.02 -3.10
CA ASP A 53 10.70 -5.57 -3.51
C ASP A 53 11.51 -6.72 -4.15
N ASP A 54 12.70 -6.41 -4.66
CA ASP A 54 13.58 -7.37 -5.34
C ASP A 54 14.11 -8.48 -4.41
N GLN A 55 14.04 -8.27 -3.09
CA GLN A 55 14.42 -9.26 -2.09
C GLN A 55 13.24 -10.18 -1.70
N GLY A 56 12.04 -9.92 -2.23
CA GLY A 56 10.83 -10.67 -1.92
C GLY A 56 10.12 -10.20 -0.65
N ASN A 57 10.52 -9.06 -0.07
CA ASN A 57 9.79 -8.49 1.06
C ASN A 57 8.45 -7.95 0.57
N LEU A 58 7.37 -8.35 1.25
CA LEU A 58 6.02 -7.97 0.89
C LEU A 58 5.60 -6.70 1.62
N ALA A 59 4.93 -5.81 0.91
CA ALA A 59 4.32 -4.61 1.47
C ALA A 59 2.84 -4.54 1.09
N ARG A 60 1.98 -4.42 2.10
CA ARG A 60 0.53 -4.32 1.92
C ARG A 60 0.09 -2.87 2.07
N GLN A 61 -0.83 -2.43 1.22
CA GLN A 61 -1.46 -1.12 1.31
C GLN A 61 -2.21 -0.95 2.64
N VAL A 62 -2.10 0.23 3.24
CA VAL A 62 -2.68 0.55 4.57
C VAL A 62 -3.47 1.86 4.57
N ASP A 63 -3.79 2.38 3.39
CA ASP A 63 -4.68 3.53 3.19
C ASP A 63 -5.70 3.20 2.08
N CYS A 64 -6.76 3.99 1.97
CA CYS A 64 -7.77 3.76 0.92
C CYS A 64 -7.36 4.41 -0.41
N GLU A 65 -6.46 5.39 -0.36
CA GLU A 65 -5.99 6.13 -1.52
C GLU A 65 -4.87 5.42 -2.30
N GLY A 66 -4.25 4.39 -1.72
CA GLY A 66 -3.22 3.59 -2.39
C GLY A 66 -1.82 4.18 -2.36
N PHE A 67 -1.55 5.13 -1.45
CA PHE A 67 -0.26 5.80 -1.32
C PHE A 67 0.59 5.28 -0.16
N ARG A 68 0.03 4.54 0.79
CA ARG A 68 0.74 4.09 1.99
C ARG A 68 0.78 2.58 2.11
N TYR A 69 1.96 2.06 2.43
CA TYR A 69 2.21 0.64 2.54
C TYR A 69 3.00 0.32 3.81
N LYS A 70 2.82 -0.88 4.36
CA LYS A 70 3.68 -1.43 5.42
C LYS A 70 4.29 -2.73 4.94
N PHE A 71 5.58 -2.91 5.19
CA PHE A 71 6.22 -4.20 5.01
C PHE A 71 5.74 -5.19 6.08
N THR A 72 5.61 -6.47 5.73
CA THR A 72 5.24 -7.52 6.69
C THR A 72 6.19 -7.52 7.89
N GLY A 73 5.63 -7.44 9.11
CA GLY A 73 6.39 -7.39 10.35
C GLY A 73 6.92 -6.00 10.75
N SER A 74 6.58 -4.94 9.99
CA SER A 74 6.94 -3.56 10.31
C SER A 74 5.70 -2.70 10.51
N GLU A 75 5.70 -1.91 11.59
CA GLU A 75 4.65 -0.91 11.84
C GLU A 75 4.92 0.43 11.17
N ILE A 76 6.08 0.57 10.52
CA ILE A 76 6.51 1.81 9.88
C ILE A 76 5.82 1.94 8.52
N PRO A 77 5.03 2.99 8.27
CA PRO A 77 4.43 3.23 6.96
C PRO A 77 5.47 3.81 5.98
N TRP A 78 5.38 3.37 4.73
CA TRP A 78 6.16 3.82 3.59
C TRP A 78 5.25 4.47 2.55
N SER A 79 5.76 5.46 1.82
CA SER A 79 5.00 6.18 0.79
C SER A 79 5.31 5.63 -0.60
N LEU A 80 4.28 5.32 -1.38
CA LEU A 80 4.41 4.92 -2.78
C LEU A 80 4.68 6.15 -3.66
N VAL A 81 5.74 6.07 -4.45
CA VAL A 81 6.09 7.08 -5.44
C VAL A 81 6.37 6.44 -6.79
N VAL A 82 6.11 7.20 -7.84
CA VAL A 82 6.38 6.81 -9.23
C VAL A 82 7.65 7.52 -9.69
N GLY A 83 8.55 6.79 -10.37
CA GLY A 83 9.77 7.32 -10.98
C GLY A 83 9.91 7.00 -12.45
#